data_AF-A0A935ZFT9-F1
#
_entry.id   AF-A0A935ZFT9-F1
#
_cell.length_a   1.000
_cell.length_b   1.000
_cell.length_c   1.000
_cell.angle_alpha   90.00
_cell.angle_beta   90.00
_cell.angle_gamma   90.00
#
_symmetry.space_group_name_H-M   'P 1'
#
loop_
_entity.id
_entity.type
_entity.pdbx_description
1 polymer ?
#
loop_
_entity_poly.entity_id
_entity_poly.type
_entity_poly.pdbx_seq_one_letter_code
_entity_poly.pdbx_strand_id
1 'polypeptide(L)'
;MRSIVRAAFLLLVVASLGCSRAEPPGPALEGASPSATPPPLPVGLGGAIPLVPSAPAPAPSGAPSGADAAASASPAPASPDDPGALPQTRDKPKAEGPAFEARAAALWDAIVNDAPERALPFFFPVKAYEQVKAIPRPESDWKHRLVSAYSRDIHALHKKLGDDAKDAKLVRLDVPSGGGRWVEPDEETNKLGYYRVYGSRLRYEVDGKERSFEVKSLISWRGEWYVVHLSGFK
;
A
#
# COMPACT_ATOMS: atom_id res chain seq x y z
N MET A 1 32.86 63.02 29.34
CA MET A 1 33.75 62.35 28.36
C MET A 1 33.26 60.93 28.16
N ARG A 2 32.58 60.65 27.03
CA ARG A 2 32.05 59.32 26.71
C ARG A 2 32.92 58.71 25.62
N SER A 3 33.68 57.67 25.98
CA SER A 3 34.59 56.96 25.08
C SER A 3 33.82 56.10 24.09
N ILE A 4 34.26 56.22 22.84
CA ILE A 4 33.87 55.48 21.65
C ILE A 4 34.48 54.07 21.74
N VAL A 5 33.67 53.02 21.60
CA VAL A 5 34.17 51.68 21.28
C VAL A 5 33.48 51.21 20.00
N ARG A 6 34.26 51.21 18.93
CA ARG A 6 33.93 50.64 17.62
C ARG A 6 33.92 49.11 17.74
N ALA A 7 32.76 48.49 17.60
CA ALA A 7 32.65 47.04 17.42
C ALA A 7 32.79 46.73 15.92
N ALA A 8 33.88 46.07 15.56
CA ALA A 8 34.10 45.53 14.22
C ALA A 8 33.24 44.26 14.06
N PHE A 9 32.30 44.28 13.11
CA PHE A 9 31.58 43.10 12.67
C PHE A 9 32.51 42.24 11.81
N LEU A 10 32.94 41.10 12.37
CA LEU A 10 33.63 40.06 11.61
C LEU A 10 32.57 39.21 10.89
N LEU A 11 32.55 39.29 9.56
CA LEU A 11 31.69 38.49 8.69
C LEU A 11 32.26 37.06 8.60
N LEU A 12 31.69 36.11 9.32
CA LEU A 12 32.04 34.69 9.21
C LEU A 12 31.26 34.07 8.05
N VAL A 13 31.88 33.98 6.88
CA VAL A 13 31.36 33.23 5.73
C VAL A 13 31.60 31.74 5.98
N VAL A 14 30.55 31.01 6.37
CA VAL A 14 30.58 29.55 6.45
C VAL A 14 30.28 28.99 5.06
N ALA A 15 31.33 28.53 4.38
CA ALA A 15 31.22 27.75 3.16
C ALA A 15 30.75 26.33 3.51
N SER A 16 29.48 26.02 3.26
CA SER A 16 28.98 24.65 3.33
C SER A 16 29.46 23.87 2.10
N LEU A 17 30.49 23.03 2.29
CA LEU A 17 30.88 22.00 1.33
C LEU A 17 29.72 21.02 1.16
N GLY A 18 29.22 20.90 -0.07
CA GLY A 18 28.24 19.90 -0.46
C GLY A 18 28.89 18.51 -0.44
N CYS A 19 28.51 17.69 0.53
CA CYS A 19 28.75 16.25 0.48
C CYS A 19 27.69 15.61 -0.42
N SER A 20 28.00 15.51 -1.71
CA SER A 20 27.30 14.60 -2.63
C SER A 20 27.48 13.17 -2.13
N ARG A 21 26.42 12.58 -1.58
CA ARG A 21 26.44 11.19 -1.13
C ARG A 21 26.36 10.29 -2.37
N ALA A 22 27.51 9.78 -2.79
CA ALA A 22 27.63 8.77 -3.82
C ALA A 22 26.94 7.46 -3.37
N GLU A 23 26.20 6.87 -4.30
CA GLU A 23 25.50 5.59 -4.15
C GLU A 23 26.52 4.43 -4.23
N PRO A 24 26.48 3.43 -3.33
CA PRO A 24 27.43 2.33 -3.36
C PRO A 24 27.13 1.35 -4.51
N PRO A 25 28.17 0.83 -5.21
CA PRO A 25 27.99 -0.18 -6.26
C PRO A 25 27.52 -1.52 -5.68
N GLY A 26 26.54 -2.14 -6.33
CA GLY A 26 26.01 -3.45 -5.97
C GLY A 26 27.02 -4.59 -6.18
N PRO A 27 26.96 -5.67 -5.39
CA PRO A 27 27.89 -6.79 -5.51
C PRO A 27 27.64 -7.60 -6.78
N ALA A 28 28.76 -7.99 -7.39
CA ALA A 28 28.86 -8.84 -8.57
C ALA A 28 28.24 -10.23 -8.34
N LEU A 29 27.56 -10.73 -9.37
CA LEU A 29 27.01 -12.08 -9.43
C LEU A 29 28.15 -13.07 -9.72
N GLU A 30 28.56 -13.84 -8.71
CA GLU A 30 29.32 -15.07 -8.88
C GLU A 30 28.41 -16.29 -8.70
N GLY A 31 28.73 -17.35 -9.43
CA GLY A 31 27.81 -18.39 -9.85
C GLY A 31 27.44 -19.44 -8.81
N ALA A 32 26.35 -20.16 -9.11
CA ALA A 32 26.26 -21.61 -8.95
C ALA A 32 24.91 -22.09 -9.52
N SER A 33 24.97 -22.80 -10.64
CA SER A 33 23.92 -23.76 -11.06
C SER A 33 24.34 -25.14 -10.58
N PRO A 34 23.42 -25.88 -9.95
CA PRO A 34 23.24 -27.26 -10.39
C PRO A 34 21.77 -27.55 -10.76
N SER A 35 21.61 -28.07 -11.98
CA SER A 35 20.40 -28.74 -12.45
C SER A 35 20.08 -29.93 -11.55
N ALA A 36 18.88 -29.96 -10.98
CA ALA A 36 18.30 -31.15 -10.36
C ALA A 36 16.97 -31.47 -11.07
N THR A 37 16.97 -32.57 -11.80
CA THR A 37 15.86 -33.14 -12.54
C THR A 37 14.81 -33.75 -11.58
N PRO A 38 13.51 -33.49 -11.74
CA PRO A 38 12.48 -34.15 -10.92
C PRO A 38 12.17 -35.59 -11.41
N PRO A 39 11.82 -36.52 -10.51
CA PRO A 39 11.34 -37.87 -10.87
C PRO A 39 9.90 -37.87 -11.41
N PRO A 40 9.49 -38.92 -12.16
CA PRO A 40 8.20 -38.97 -12.85
C PRO A 40 7.01 -39.30 -11.93
N LEU A 41 5.83 -38.79 -12.30
CA LEU A 41 4.53 -39.07 -11.69
C LEU A 41 4.01 -40.46 -12.06
N PRO A 42 3.37 -41.22 -11.15
CA PRO A 42 2.61 -42.40 -11.50
C PRO A 42 1.20 -42.06 -12.02
N VAL A 43 0.85 -42.69 -13.14
CA VAL A 43 -0.49 -42.72 -13.76
C VAL A 43 -1.36 -43.73 -13.00
N GLY A 44 -2.48 -43.27 -12.43
CA GLY A 44 -3.50 -44.11 -11.80
C GLY A 44 -4.80 -44.07 -12.59
N LEU A 45 -5.11 -45.20 -13.25
CA LEU A 45 -6.37 -45.48 -13.94
C LEU A 45 -7.43 -46.00 -12.96
N GLY A 46 -8.69 -45.62 -13.21
CA GLY A 46 -9.83 -46.53 -13.01
C GLY A 46 -10.61 -46.37 -11.70
N GLY A 47 -11.86 -45.92 -11.83
CA GLY A 47 -12.84 -45.97 -10.74
C GLY A 47 -14.16 -45.33 -11.12
N ALA A 48 -14.94 -46.03 -11.95
CA ALA A 48 -16.29 -45.64 -12.34
C ALA A 48 -17.22 -45.52 -11.12
N ILE A 49 -17.97 -44.43 -11.04
CA ILE A 49 -19.01 -44.22 -10.02
C ILE A 49 -20.37 -44.55 -10.66
N PRO A 50 -21.17 -45.47 -10.11
CA PRO A 50 -22.46 -45.83 -10.69
C PRO A 50 -23.53 -44.75 -10.46
N LEU A 51 -24.27 -44.47 -11.53
CA LEU A 51 -25.44 -43.62 -11.62
C LEU A 51 -26.62 -44.27 -10.87
N VAL A 52 -27.13 -43.64 -9.82
CA VAL A 52 -28.39 -44.05 -9.16
C VAL A 52 -29.56 -43.18 -9.64
N PRO A 53 -30.73 -43.77 -9.92
CA PRO A 53 -31.86 -43.10 -10.57
C PRO A 53 -32.72 -42.24 -9.63
N SER A 54 -33.33 -41.23 -10.24
CA SER A 54 -34.37 -40.34 -9.68
C SER A 54 -35.66 -41.08 -9.30
N ALA A 55 -36.31 -40.64 -8.23
CA ALA A 55 -37.71 -40.92 -7.91
C ALA A 55 -38.40 -39.66 -7.34
N PRO A 56 -39.73 -39.50 -7.49
CA PRO A 56 -40.40 -38.21 -7.62
C PRO A 56 -41.01 -37.62 -6.34
N ALA A 57 -41.41 -36.36 -6.45
CA ALA A 57 -41.98 -35.45 -5.46
C ALA A 57 -43.36 -35.84 -4.89
N PRO A 58 -43.73 -35.26 -3.73
CA PRO A 58 -45.10 -34.85 -3.44
C PRO A 58 -45.24 -33.31 -3.34
N ALA A 59 -46.35 -32.80 -3.88
CA ALA A 59 -46.79 -31.39 -3.82
C ALA A 59 -47.71 -31.15 -2.59
N PRO A 60 -48.31 -29.96 -2.40
CA PRO A 60 -47.98 -29.02 -1.34
C PRO A 60 -49.03 -28.96 -0.21
N SER A 61 -48.67 -28.40 0.95
CA SER A 61 -49.66 -27.99 1.95
C SER A 61 -49.20 -26.78 2.74
N GLY A 62 -50.07 -25.77 2.76
CA GLY A 62 -50.27 -24.89 3.91
C GLY A 62 -49.38 -23.66 4.00
N ALA A 63 -49.87 -22.53 3.48
CA ALA A 63 -49.48 -21.21 3.96
C ALA A 63 -49.89 -21.04 5.44
N PRO A 64 -49.15 -20.22 6.19
CA PRO A 64 -49.80 -19.03 6.72
C PRO A 64 -49.06 -17.75 6.37
N SER A 65 -49.86 -16.75 6.01
CA SER A 65 -49.49 -15.37 5.76
C SER A 65 -49.00 -14.72 7.05
N GLY A 66 -47.68 -14.53 7.18
CA GLY A 66 -47.05 -13.64 8.14
C GLY A 66 -46.43 -12.48 7.37
N ALA A 67 -46.84 -11.26 7.69
CA ALA A 67 -46.37 -10.05 7.02
C ALA A 67 -44.86 -9.84 7.27
N ASP A 68 -44.04 -10.15 6.27
CA ASP A 68 -42.64 -9.74 6.23
C ASP A 68 -42.58 -8.24 5.93
N ALA A 69 -42.11 -7.48 6.93
CA ALA A 69 -41.66 -6.12 6.75
C ALA A 69 -40.59 -6.13 5.65
N ALA A 70 -40.85 -5.42 4.55
CA ALA A 70 -39.89 -5.19 3.49
C ALA A 70 -38.69 -4.43 4.08
N ALA A 71 -37.70 -5.17 4.58
CA ALA A 71 -36.38 -4.65 4.82
C ALA A 71 -35.85 -4.20 3.47
N SER A 72 -35.81 -2.89 3.29
CA SER A 72 -35.17 -2.23 2.17
C SER A 72 -33.70 -2.66 2.17
N ALA A 73 -33.38 -3.71 1.42
CA ALA A 73 -32.01 -4.16 1.22
C ALA A 73 -31.28 -3.03 0.49
N SER A 74 -30.48 -2.28 1.25
CA SER A 74 -29.53 -1.33 0.69
C SER A 74 -28.67 -2.09 -0.32
N PRO A 75 -28.51 -1.61 -1.57
CA PRO A 75 -27.68 -2.30 -2.54
C PRO A 75 -26.27 -2.45 -1.95
N ALA A 76 -25.78 -3.69 -1.88
CA ALA A 76 -24.39 -3.94 -1.55
C ALA A 76 -23.52 -3.16 -2.55
N PRO A 77 -22.50 -2.43 -2.10
CA PRO A 77 -21.63 -1.72 -3.03
C PRO A 77 -21.02 -2.75 -3.99
N ALA A 78 -21.13 -2.47 -5.29
CA ALA A 78 -20.44 -3.25 -6.31
C ALA A 78 -18.97 -3.38 -5.90
N SER A 79 -18.39 -4.58 -6.03
CA SER A 79 -16.95 -4.75 -5.89
C SER A 79 -16.29 -3.71 -6.78
N PRO A 80 -15.39 -2.87 -6.25
CA PRO A 80 -14.73 -1.89 -7.09
C PRO A 80 -14.00 -2.65 -8.19
N ASP A 81 -14.21 -2.24 -9.43
CA ASP A 81 -13.32 -2.61 -10.53
C ASP A 81 -11.87 -2.48 -10.05
N ASP A 82 -11.00 -3.44 -10.39
CA ASP A 82 -9.60 -3.40 -9.95
C ASP A 82 -9.01 -2.03 -10.34
N PRO A 83 -8.59 -1.19 -9.37
CA PRO A 83 -8.12 0.16 -9.65
C PRO A 83 -6.90 0.19 -10.58
N GLY A 84 -6.18 -0.94 -10.70
CA GLY A 84 -5.07 -1.16 -11.61
C GLY A 84 -5.45 -1.68 -12.99
N ALA A 85 -6.72 -1.90 -13.32
CA ALA A 85 -7.12 -2.51 -14.61
C ALA A 85 -6.91 -1.58 -15.82
N LEU A 86 -7.08 -0.27 -15.64
CA LEU A 86 -6.94 0.72 -16.71
C LEU A 86 -5.52 1.27 -16.81
N PRO A 87 -5.07 1.71 -18.00
CA PRO A 87 -3.74 2.31 -18.17
C PRO A 87 -3.51 3.54 -17.29
N GLN A 88 -2.24 3.79 -16.97
CA GLN A 88 -1.81 4.99 -16.24
C GLN A 88 -2.17 6.29 -16.98
N THR A 89 -2.46 7.34 -16.22
CA THR A 89 -2.61 8.72 -16.70
C THR A 89 -1.52 9.63 -16.14
N ARG A 90 -1.40 10.86 -16.67
CA ARG A 90 -0.53 11.90 -16.10
C ARG A 90 -1.25 12.83 -15.11
N ASP A 91 -2.43 12.44 -14.63
CA ASP A 91 -3.16 13.22 -13.63
C ASP A 91 -2.42 13.18 -12.29
N LYS A 92 -2.07 14.36 -11.78
CA LYS A 92 -1.41 14.49 -10.48
C LYS A 92 -2.44 14.27 -9.37
N PRO A 93 -2.21 13.32 -8.43
CA PRO A 93 -3.21 13.07 -7.40
C PRO A 93 -3.35 14.21 -6.41
N LYS A 94 -4.58 14.35 -5.89
CA LYS A 94 -4.88 15.20 -4.74
C LYS A 94 -4.72 14.40 -3.45
N ALA A 95 -4.29 15.05 -2.38
CA ALA A 95 -4.13 14.44 -1.05
C ALA A 95 -5.34 14.74 -0.15
N GLU A 96 -6.52 14.70 -0.75
CA GLU A 96 -7.79 15.08 -0.13
C GLU A 96 -8.94 14.41 -0.90
N GLY A 97 -10.09 14.31 -0.25
CA GLY A 97 -11.32 13.79 -0.84
C GLY A 97 -11.67 12.37 -0.39
N PRO A 98 -12.91 11.93 -0.67
CA PRO A 98 -13.50 10.78 0.01
C PRO A 98 -12.73 9.47 -0.15
N ALA A 99 -12.22 9.19 -1.36
CA ALA A 99 -11.48 7.96 -1.63
C ALA A 99 -10.12 7.93 -0.92
N PHE A 100 -9.42 9.07 -0.88
CA PHE A 100 -8.15 9.21 -0.17
C PHE A 100 -8.34 9.08 1.35
N GLU A 101 -9.34 9.75 1.89
CA GLU A 101 -9.69 9.69 3.32
C GLU A 101 -10.11 8.29 3.75
N ALA A 102 -10.95 7.61 2.96
CA ALA A 102 -11.37 6.24 3.24
C ALA A 102 -10.18 5.25 3.27
N ARG A 103 -9.24 5.39 2.33
CA ARG A 103 -8.03 4.57 2.29
C ARG A 103 -7.06 4.88 3.44
N ALA A 104 -6.92 6.15 3.82
CA ALA A 104 -6.15 6.54 5.00
C ALA A 104 -6.77 5.98 6.29
N ALA A 105 -8.11 6.02 6.41
CA ALA A 105 -8.84 5.42 7.52
C ALA A 105 -8.66 3.89 7.56
N ALA A 106 -8.70 3.21 6.41
CA ALA A 106 -8.48 1.77 6.34
C ALA A 106 -7.05 1.37 6.75
N LEU A 107 -6.03 2.15 6.36
CA LEU A 107 -4.66 1.97 6.86
C LEU A 107 -4.57 2.19 8.37
N TRP A 108 -5.21 3.24 8.89
CA TRP A 108 -5.22 3.47 10.33
C TRP A 108 -5.88 2.31 11.09
N ASP A 109 -7.03 1.86 10.62
CA ASP A 109 -7.76 0.73 11.20
C ASP A 109 -6.93 -0.56 11.18
N ALA A 110 -6.19 -0.83 10.09
CA ALA A 110 -5.25 -1.95 10.03
C ALA A 110 -4.13 -1.84 11.08
N ILE A 111 -3.61 -0.64 11.32
CA ILE A 111 -2.56 -0.41 12.33
C ILE A 111 -3.11 -0.57 13.75
N VAL A 112 -4.29 -0.02 14.04
CA VAL A 112 -4.89 -0.11 15.39
C VAL A 112 -5.27 -1.55 15.73
N ASN A 113 -5.80 -2.31 14.76
CA ASN A 113 -6.29 -3.67 14.98
C ASN A 113 -5.27 -4.77 14.64
N ASP A 114 -4.03 -4.42 14.30
CA ASP A 114 -3.00 -5.36 13.84
C ASP A 114 -3.45 -6.26 12.67
N ALA A 115 -4.19 -5.68 11.73
CA ALA A 115 -4.91 -6.39 10.66
C ALA A 115 -4.50 -5.88 9.26
N PRO A 116 -3.32 -6.26 8.74
CA PRO A 116 -2.76 -5.70 7.50
C PRO A 116 -3.66 -5.77 6.27
N GLU A 117 -4.46 -6.81 6.14
CA GLU A 117 -5.38 -7.03 5.03
C GLU A 117 -6.39 -5.89 4.86
N ARG A 118 -6.74 -5.20 5.95
CA ARG A 118 -7.66 -4.05 5.91
C ARG A 118 -7.06 -2.84 5.19
N ALA A 119 -5.74 -2.74 5.13
CA ALA A 119 -5.04 -1.65 4.46
C ALA A 119 -4.73 -1.93 2.97
N LEU A 120 -4.97 -3.15 2.48
CA LEU A 120 -4.67 -3.51 1.08
C LEU A 120 -5.33 -2.60 0.03
N PRO A 121 -6.56 -2.08 0.22
CA PRO A 121 -7.14 -1.11 -0.72
C PRO A 121 -6.33 0.19 -0.87
N PHE A 122 -5.46 0.53 0.10
CA PHE A 122 -4.54 1.66 0.00
C PHE A 122 -3.16 1.30 -0.51
N PHE A 123 -2.85 0.01 -0.58
CA PHE A 123 -1.62 -0.47 -1.18
C PHE A 123 -1.68 -0.37 -2.71
N PHE A 124 -0.52 -0.16 -3.35
CA PHE A 124 -0.47 -0.03 -4.80
C PHE A 124 -1.03 -1.28 -5.49
N PRO A 125 -2.01 -1.16 -6.42
CA PRO A 125 -2.73 -2.32 -6.96
C PRO A 125 -1.83 -3.24 -7.77
N VAL A 126 -2.05 -4.55 -7.67
CA VAL A 126 -1.25 -5.55 -8.40
C VAL A 126 -1.33 -5.35 -9.92
N LYS A 127 -2.51 -5.07 -10.48
CA LYS A 127 -2.67 -4.83 -11.92
C LYS A 127 -1.99 -3.55 -12.41
N ALA A 128 -1.89 -2.54 -11.56
CA ALA A 128 -1.09 -1.36 -11.84
C ALA A 128 0.41 -1.71 -11.83
N TYR A 129 0.85 -2.52 -10.86
CA TYR A 129 2.25 -2.96 -10.75
C TYR A 129 2.72 -3.77 -11.95
N GLU A 130 1.89 -4.70 -12.44
CA GLU A 130 2.18 -5.47 -13.64
C GLU A 130 2.41 -4.59 -14.88
N GLN A 131 1.66 -3.49 -14.99
CA GLN A 131 1.81 -2.52 -16.08
C GLN A 131 3.06 -1.65 -15.93
N VAL A 132 3.34 -1.19 -14.71
CA VAL A 132 4.48 -0.30 -14.44
C VAL A 132 5.82 -1.01 -14.59
N LYS A 133 5.98 -2.24 -14.09
CA LYS A 133 7.32 -2.84 -13.97
C LYS A 133 7.82 -3.52 -15.24
N ALA A 134 9.12 -3.37 -15.47
CA ALA A 134 9.90 -4.12 -16.46
C ALA A 134 10.67 -5.29 -15.83
N ILE A 135 9.99 -6.11 -15.01
CA ILE A 135 10.61 -7.25 -14.33
C ILE A 135 9.92 -8.57 -14.70
N PRO A 136 10.63 -9.71 -14.60
CA PRO A 136 10.00 -11.02 -14.66
C PRO A 136 9.05 -11.24 -13.46
N ARG A 137 7.88 -11.83 -13.72
CA ARG A 137 6.88 -12.21 -12.68
C ARG A 137 6.52 -11.06 -11.70
N PRO A 138 6.02 -9.92 -12.20
CA PRO A 138 5.70 -8.75 -11.36
C PRO A 138 4.70 -9.06 -10.25
N GLU A 139 3.70 -9.91 -10.48
CA GLU A 139 2.74 -10.36 -9.45
C GLU A 139 3.44 -11.03 -8.26
N SER A 140 4.41 -11.90 -8.54
CA SER A 140 5.18 -12.60 -7.51
C SER A 140 6.03 -11.63 -6.68
N ASP A 141 6.67 -10.65 -7.32
CA ASP A 141 7.44 -9.62 -6.62
C ASP A 141 6.53 -8.73 -5.77
N TRP A 142 5.39 -8.32 -6.31
CA TRP A 142 4.37 -7.55 -5.60
C TRP A 142 3.91 -8.27 -4.33
N LYS A 143 3.52 -9.56 -4.45
CA LYS A 143 3.01 -10.34 -3.32
C LYS A 143 4.09 -10.60 -2.29
N HIS A 144 5.22 -11.15 -2.71
CA HIS A 144 6.18 -11.73 -1.79
C HIS A 144 7.17 -10.72 -1.22
N ARG A 145 7.48 -9.64 -1.94
CA ARG A 145 8.36 -8.57 -1.46
C ARG A 145 7.56 -7.39 -0.92
N LEU A 146 6.73 -6.79 -1.77
CA LEU A 146 6.08 -5.51 -1.47
C LEU A 146 4.97 -5.64 -0.42
N VAL A 147 3.98 -6.50 -0.65
CA VAL A 147 2.88 -6.72 0.31
C VAL A 147 3.39 -7.34 1.61
N SER A 148 4.32 -8.29 1.54
CA SER A 148 4.95 -8.84 2.75
C SER A 148 5.66 -7.75 3.58
N ALA A 149 6.36 -6.81 2.94
CA ALA A 149 7.00 -5.69 3.64
C ALA A 149 5.96 -4.75 4.25
N TYR A 150 4.90 -4.44 3.50
CA TYR A 150 3.80 -3.61 3.97
C TYR A 150 3.11 -4.20 5.20
N SER A 151 2.80 -5.49 5.19
CA SER A 151 2.22 -6.20 6.32
C SER A 151 3.14 -6.19 7.55
N ARG A 152 4.43 -6.49 7.38
CA ARG A 152 5.41 -6.40 8.47
C ARG A 152 5.49 -5.00 9.06
N ASP A 153 5.42 -3.97 8.23
CA ASP A 153 5.46 -2.59 8.69
C ASP A 153 4.19 -2.22 9.47
N ILE A 154 3.00 -2.69 9.05
CA ILE A 154 1.76 -2.50 9.82
C ILE A 154 1.88 -3.12 11.21
N HIS A 155 2.36 -4.36 11.32
CA HIS A 155 2.62 -5.00 12.61
C HIS A 155 3.62 -4.21 13.47
N ALA A 156 4.67 -3.67 12.85
CA ALA A 156 5.65 -2.85 13.54
C ALA A 156 5.05 -1.51 14.02
N LEU A 157 4.13 -0.92 13.28
CA LEU A 157 3.40 0.30 13.68
C LEU A 157 2.40 0.02 14.80
N HIS A 158 1.66 -1.09 14.74
CA HIS A 158 0.78 -1.54 15.83
C HIS A 158 1.57 -1.70 17.13
N LYS A 159 2.70 -2.43 17.07
CA LYS A 159 3.60 -2.60 18.21
C LYS A 159 4.14 -1.28 18.77
N LYS A 160 4.33 -0.26 17.93
CA LYS A 160 4.75 1.08 18.37
C LYS A 160 3.64 1.86 19.08
N LEU A 161 2.37 1.60 18.75
CA LEU A 161 1.24 2.11 19.53
C LEU A 161 1.18 1.40 20.88
N GLY A 162 1.34 0.08 20.90
CA GLY A 162 1.21 -0.70 22.13
C GLY A 162 -0.16 -0.48 22.76
N ASP A 163 -0.21 -0.24 24.07
CA ASP A 163 -1.46 -0.03 24.81
C ASP A 163 -2.22 1.24 24.37
N ASP A 164 -1.54 2.21 23.75
CA ASP A 164 -2.13 3.44 23.21
C ASP A 164 -3.07 3.16 22.03
N ALA A 165 -3.00 1.98 21.39
CA ALA A 165 -3.74 1.68 20.16
C ALA A 165 -5.26 1.86 20.29
N LYS A 166 -5.82 1.54 21.47
CA LYS A 166 -7.26 1.65 21.76
C LYS A 166 -7.77 3.10 21.87
N ASP A 167 -6.88 4.02 22.24
CA ASP A 167 -7.21 5.43 22.49
C ASP A 167 -6.72 6.35 21.37
N ALA A 168 -5.82 5.84 20.51
CA ALA A 168 -5.26 6.58 19.40
C ALA A 168 -6.30 6.82 18.29
N LYS A 169 -6.35 8.05 17.78
CA LYS A 169 -7.32 8.47 16.75
C LYS A 169 -6.60 9.03 15.53
N LEU A 170 -6.99 8.58 14.34
CA LEU A 170 -6.52 9.19 13.10
C LEU A 170 -6.92 10.67 13.06
N VAL A 171 -5.94 11.53 12.79
CA VAL A 171 -6.20 12.95 12.51
C VAL A 171 -6.24 13.16 11.01
N ARG A 172 -5.18 12.77 10.29
CA ARG A 172 -5.05 12.94 8.83
C ARG A 172 -3.83 12.21 8.27
N LEU A 173 -3.80 12.03 6.96
CA LEU A 173 -2.56 11.71 6.22
C LEU A 173 -2.05 12.98 5.52
N ASP A 174 -0.95 13.53 6.04
CA ASP A 174 -0.28 14.68 5.43
C ASP A 174 0.62 14.21 4.28
N VAL A 175 0.32 14.67 3.06
CA VAL A 175 1.22 14.57 1.90
C VAL A 175 1.88 15.93 1.68
N PRO A 176 3.22 16.04 1.57
CA PRO A 176 3.89 17.32 1.43
C PRO A 176 3.31 18.19 0.30
N SER A 177 2.87 19.41 0.64
CA SER A 177 2.30 20.38 -0.30
C SER A 177 3.32 20.75 -1.38
N GLY A 178 2.90 20.76 -2.65
CA GLY A 178 3.79 20.92 -3.80
C GLY A 178 4.58 19.65 -4.17
N GLY A 179 4.50 18.60 -3.34
CA GLY A 179 5.14 17.30 -3.55
C GLY A 179 4.60 16.52 -4.75
N GLY A 180 5.25 15.40 -5.07
CA GLY A 180 4.95 14.59 -6.24
C GLY A 180 5.86 14.92 -7.42
N ARG A 181 7.00 14.23 -7.52
CA ARG A 181 7.87 14.23 -8.70
C ARG A 181 7.33 13.20 -9.70
N TRP A 182 7.20 13.59 -10.96
CA TRP A 182 7.00 12.61 -12.03
C TRP A 182 8.29 11.79 -12.23
N VAL A 183 8.18 10.48 -12.09
CA VAL A 183 9.19 9.49 -12.44
C VAL A 183 8.97 9.16 -13.91
N GLU A 184 9.97 9.37 -14.76
CA GLU A 184 9.87 9.03 -16.17
C GLU A 184 9.93 7.51 -16.39
N PRO A 185 9.39 7.01 -17.53
CA PRO A 185 9.71 5.66 -17.99
C PRO A 185 11.22 5.38 -17.99
N ASP A 186 11.57 4.10 -17.85
CA ASP A 186 12.93 3.56 -17.76
C ASP A 186 13.72 3.92 -16.49
N GLU A 187 13.24 4.87 -15.67
CA GLU A 187 13.70 5.00 -14.29
C GLU A 187 13.21 3.80 -13.46
N GLU A 188 14.02 3.35 -12.50
CA GLU A 188 13.65 2.32 -11.52
C GLU A 188 13.18 0.98 -12.13
N THR A 189 13.60 0.65 -13.35
CA THR A 189 13.13 -0.55 -14.08
C THR A 189 11.61 -0.52 -14.30
N ASN A 190 11.11 0.64 -14.76
CA ASN A 190 9.70 0.86 -15.06
C ASN A 190 9.48 1.08 -16.57
N LYS A 191 8.36 0.59 -17.11
CA LYS A 191 7.87 0.86 -18.47
C LYS A 191 7.02 2.12 -18.55
N LEU A 192 6.41 2.52 -17.43
CA LEU A 192 5.47 3.63 -17.34
C LEU A 192 5.89 4.57 -16.21
N GLY A 193 5.64 5.86 -16.42
CA GLY A 193 5.87 6.88 -15.40
C GLY A 193 4.74 6.99 -14.37
N TYR A 194 5.03 7.63 -13.25
CA TYR A 194 4.06 7.95 -12.20
C TYR A 194 4.56 9.14 -11.36
N TYR A 195 3.67 9.84 -10.67
CA TYR A 195 4.08 10.72 -9.60
C TYR A 195 4.50 9.91 -8.37
N ARG A 196 5.58 10.33 -7.73
CA ARG A 196 6.05 9.80 -6.45
C ARG A 196 6.26 10.93 -5.46
N VAL A 197 5.91 10.69 -4.21
CA VAL A 197 6.22 11.59 -3.08
C VAL A 197 6.79 10.78 -1.91
N TYR A 198 7.73 11.41 -1.20
CA TYR A 198 8.35 10.88 0.01
C TYR A 198 7.99 11.72 1.22
N GLY A 199 8.15 11.16 2.42
CA GLY A 199 8.03 11.91 3.68
C GLY A 199 6.61 12.32 4.04
N SER A 200 5.62 11.55 3.57
CA SER A 200 4.23 11.71 4.01
C SER A 200 4.10 11.27 5.48
N ARG A 201 3.12 11.80 6.19
CA ARG A 201 2.95 11.54 7.63
C ARG A 201 1.52 11.16 7.96
N LEU A 202 1.33 9.97 8.51
CA LEU A 202 0.07 9.56 9.11
C LEU A 202 0.00 10.15 10.52
N ARG A 203 -0.79 11.22 10.68
CA ARG A 203 -0.98 11.96 11.93
C ARG A 203 -2.07 11.33 12.75
N TYR A 204 -1.81 11.14 14.03
CA TYR A 204 -2.78 10.62 14.98
C TYR A 204 -2.67 11.35 16.31
N GLU A 205 -3.73 11.33 17.08
CA GLU A 205 -3.78 11.89 18.43
C GLU A 205 -3.88 10.77 19.45
N VAL A 206 -3.12 10.89 20.53
CA VAL A 206 -3.28 10.10 21.76
C VAL A 206 -2.99 11.01 22.95
N ASP A 207 -3.81 10.93 24.00
CA ASP A 207 -3.73 11.80 25.18
C ASP A 207 -3.71 13.32 24.85
N GLY A 208 -4.47 13.72 23.82
CA GLY A 208 -4.52 15.12 23.36
C GLY A 208 -3.22 15.61 22.71
N LYS A 209 -2.30 14.72 22.37
CA LYS A 209 -1.02 15.04 21.70
C LYS A 209 -1.00 14.45 20.29
N GLU A 210 -0.79 15.30 19.30
CA GLU A 210 -0.54 14.84 17.93
C GLU A 210 0.83 14.17 17.83
N ARG A 211 0.84 12.93 17.35
CA ARG A 211 2.00 12.12 16.98
C ARG A 211 1.91 11.77 15.49
N SER A 212 2.94 11.13 14.96
CA SER A 212 2.92 10.73 13.56
C SER A 212 3.77 9.50 13.26
N PHE A 213 3.32 8.71 12.29
CA PHE A 213 4.15 7.73 11.59
C PHE A 213 4.58 8.25 10.22
N GLU A 214 5.80 7.91 9.80
CA GLU A 214 6.21 8.14 8.41
C GLU A 214 5.44 7.17 7.50
N VAL A 215 4.95 7.68 6.38
CA VAL A 215 4.54 6.89 5.22
C VAL A 215 5.60 7.16 4.17
N LYS A 216 6.53 6.21 4.03
CA LYS A 216 7.79 6.43 3.32
C LYS A 216 7.56 6.92 1.91
N SER A 217 6.76 6.20 1.13
CA SER A 217 6.50 6.54 -0.27
C SER A 217 5.05 6.31 -0.68
N LEU A 218 4.50 7.32 -1.34
CA LEU A 218 3.26 7.21 -2.12
C LEU A 218 3.60 7.32 -3.61
N ILE A 219 2.93 6.53 -4.45
CA ILE A 219 2.97 6.66 -5.91
C ILE A 219 1.57 6.83 -6.48
N SER A 220 1.48 7.46 -7.64
CA SER A 220 0.19 7.71 -8.29
C SER A 220 -0.23 6.55 -9.18
N TRP A 221 -1.53 6.25 -9.17
CA TRP A 221 -2.19 5.58 -10.28
C TRP A 221 -3.47 6.33 -10.61
N ARG A 222 -3.59 6.80 -11.85
CA ARG A 222 -4.82 7.42 -12.38
C ARG A 222 -5.37 8.56 -11.51
N GLY A 223 -4.50 9.47 -11.06
CA GLY A 223 -4.92 10.61 -10.23
C GLY A 223 -5.18 10.27 -8.75
N GLU A 224 -4.84 9.06 -8.29
CA GLU A 224 -4.99 8.62 -6.91
C GLU A 224 -3.63 8.25 -6.29
N TRP A 225 -3.44 8.56 -5.00
CA TRP A 225 -2.26 8.14 -4.24
C TRP A 225 -2.42 6.74 -3.68
N TYR A 226 -1.35 5.94 -3.74
CA TYR A 226 -1.24 4.62 -3.12
C TYR A 226 0.07 4.46 -2.37
N VAL A 227 0.05 3.70 -1.28
CA VAL A 227 1.24 3.36 -0.50
C VAL A 227 2.01 2.23 -1.19
N VAL A 228 3.34 2.36 -1.21
CA VAL A 228 4.26 1.25 -1.59
C VAL A 228 5.16 0.86 -0.43
N HIS A 229 5.59 1.84 0.37
CA HIS A 229 6.44 1.62 1.53
C HIS A 229 5.95 2.47 2.70
N LEU A 230 5.78 1.84 3.87
CA LEU A 230 5.54 2.53 5.14
C LEU A 230 6.88 2.85 5.82
N SER A 231 7.82 1.90 5.85
CA SER A 231 9.18 2.10 6.34
C SER A 231 10.21 2.17 5.20
N GLY A 232 11.51 2.14 5.54
CA GLY A 232 12.58 2.18 4.54
C GLY A 232 12.54 1.02 3.54
N PHE A 233 13.24 1.19 2.41
CA PHE A 233 13.37 0.18 1.38
C PHE A 233 14.10 -1.05 1.95
N LYS A 234 13.44 -2.21 1.91
CA LYS A 234 13.99 -3.52 2.28
C LYS A 234 13.76 -4.51 1.16
#